data_AF-F4BZ40-F1
#
_entry.id   AF-F4BZ40-F1
#
_cell.length_a   1.000
_cell.length_b   1.000
_cell.length_c   1.000
_cell.angle_alpha   90.00
_cell.angle_beta   90.00
_cell.angle_gamma   90.00
#
_symmetry.space_group_name_H-M   'P 1'
#
loop_
_entity.id
_entity.type
_entity.pdbx_description
1 polymer ?
#
loop_
_entity_poly.entity_id
_entity_poly.type
_entity_poly.pdbx_seq_one_letter_code
_entity_poly.pdbx_strand_id
1 'polypeptide(L)'
;MLNYLSIIRGAVHRFVLASNDKTLEGELMLQYYKGQNAVEKGFRFLKDKSFRVAEVYLKKEERIEALSMIMVLSLLIYSIAEWMIRKRLKESGETVLNQLGKPTQCPTLKWIFQKFRNINEAIIELKGSVHREVINLNEEQIKIIKLFGLGCEKCYIG
;
A
#
# COMPACT_ATOMS: atom_id res chain seq x y z
N MET A 1 3.32 -43.25 -2.23
CA MET A 1 2.82 -41.99 -1.64
C MET A 1 3.89 -41.43 -0.72
N LEU A 2 4.96 -40.84 -1.27
CA LEU A 2 6.06 -40.16 -0.57
C LEU A 2 7.13 -39.87 -1.63
N ASN A 3 7.17 -38.65 -2.18
CA ASN A 3 8.30 -38.13 -2.95
C ASN A 3 7.89 -36.73 -3.41
N TYR A 4 8.35 -35.67 -2.74
CA TYR A 4 8.64 -34.33 -3.29
C TYR A 4 9.19 -33.48 -2.14
N LEU A 5 10.49 -33.61 -1.88
CA LEU A 5 11.25 -32.75 -0.95
C LEU A 5 12.31 -32.04 -1.78
N SER A 6 12.04 -30.78 -2.18
CA SER A 6 13.03 -29.92 -2.81
C SER A 6 13.87 -29.24 -1.74
N ILE A 7 15.16 -29.61 -1.66
CA ILE A 7 16.13 -29.06 -0.70
C ILE A 7 17.00 -28.03 -1.43
N ILE A 8 16.80 -26.74 -1.15
CA ILE A 8 17.64 -25.65 -1.67
C ILE A 8 18.80 -25.40 -0.69
N ARG A 9 20.04 -25.58 -1.16
CA ARG A 9 21.28 -25.42 -0.38
C ARG A 9 21.77 -23.96 -0.44
N GLY A 10 21.69 -23.23 0.68
CA GLY A 10 22.43 -21.98 0.87
C GLY A 10 21.70 -20.90 1.68
N ALA A 11 21.61 -21.06 3.01
CA ALA A 11 21.48 -20.03 4.07
C ALA A 11 20.93 -20.69 5.35
N VAL A 12 21.21 -20.08 6.51
CA VAL A 12 21.18 -20.64 7.88
C VAL A 12 19.80 -21.13 8.40
N HIS A 13 18.73 -21.10 7.60
CA HIS A 13 17.42 -21.62 7.99
C HIS A 13 16.83 -22.50 6.88
N ARG A 14 16.66 -23.80 7.17
CA ARG A 14 15.98 -24.76 6.31
C ARG A 14 14.52 -24.87 6.74
N PHE A 15 13.60 -24.80 5.79
CA PHE A 15 12.17 -25.00 6.02
C PHE A 15 11.61 -25.90 4.92
N VAL A 16 10.60 -26.69 5.26
CA VAL A 16 9.94 -27.63 4.35
C VAL A 16 8.70 -26.95 3.78
N LEU A 17 8.56 -26.96 2.46
CA LEU A 17 7.35 -26.53 1.76
C LEU A 17 6.65 -27.75 1.20
N ALA A 18 5.33 -27.81 1.36
CA ALA A 18 4.48 -28.87 0.83
C ALA A 18 3.32 -28.25 0.05
N SER A 19 2.99 -28.83 -1.09
CA SER A 19 1.87 -28.43 -1.93
C SER A 19 1.10 -29.66 -2.39
N ASN A 20 -0.22 -29.51 -2.53
CA ASN A 20 -1.07 -30.53 -3.15
C ASN A 20 -0.92 -30.55 -4.68
N ASP A 21 -0.35 -29.50 -5.26
CA ASP A 21 -0.04 -29.43 -6.70
C ASP A 21 1.32 -30.08 -6.98
N LYS A 22 1.28 -31.22 -7.68
CA LYS A 22 2.46 -32.02 -8.02
C LYS A 22 3.22 -31.50 -9.24
N THR A 23 2.63 -30.55 -9.98
CA THR A 23 3.24 -29.98 -11.19
C THR A 23 4.03 -28.70 -10.89
N LEU A 24 3.94 -28.21 -9.65
CA LEU A 24 4.55 -26.96 -9.23
C LEU A 24 6.07 -27.08 -9.07
N GLU A 25 6.81 -26.27 -9.82
CA GLU A 25 8.26 -26.19 -9.72
C GLU A 25 8.71 -25.62 -8.36
N GLY A 26 9.85 -26.11 -7.85
CA GLY A 26 10.36 -25.72 -6.53
C GLY A 26 10.63 -24.21 -6.39
N GLU A 27 11.10 -23.56 -7.45
CA GLU A 27 11.31 -22.10 -7.45
C GLU A 27 10.00 -21.33 -7.35
N LEU A 28 8.98 -21.71 -8.13
CA LEU A 28 7.66 -21.09 -8.10
C LEU A 28 6.97 -21.32 -6.74
N MET A 29 7.12 -22.51 -6.16
CA MET A 29 6.66 -22.82 -4.80
C MET A 29 7.31 -21.90 -3.75
N LEU A 30 8.62 -21.67 -3.85
CA LEU A 30 9.33 -20.76 -2.95
C LEU A 30 8.86 -19.31 -3.14
N GLN A 31 8.65 -18.87 -4.38
CA GLN A 31 8.13 -17.53 -4.67
C GLN A 31 6.74 -17.32 -4.05
N TYR A 32 5.83 -18.27 -4.21
CA TYR A 32 4.51 -18.21 -3.59
C TYR A 32 4.57 -18.16 -2.06
N TYR A 33 5.40 -19.01 -1.45
CA TYR A 33 5.62 -18.98 0.00
C TYR A 33 6.16 -17.62 0.47
N LYS A 34 7.17 -17.06 -0.21
CA LYS A 34 7.70 -15.73 0.12
C LYS A 34 6.67 -14.61 -0.09
N GLY A 35 5.77 -14.78 -1.05
CA GLY A 35 4.64 -13.88 -1.31
C GLY A 35 3.61 -13.82 -0.18
N GLN A 36 3.43 -14.90 0.60
CA GLN A 36 2.50 -14.92 1.74
C GLN A 36 2.87 -13.92 2.84
N ASN A 37 4.16 -13.60 3.01
CA ASN A 37 4.60 -12.57 3.97
C ASN A 37 3.99 -11.18 3.70
N ALA A 38 3.53 -10.90 2.47
CA ALA A 38 2.84 -9.65 2.16
C ALA A 38 1.52 -9.52 2.93
N VAL A 39 0.80 -10.62 3.11
CA VAL A 39 -0.47 -10.67 3.84
C VAL A 39 -0.25 -10.35 5.31
N GLU A 40 0.76 -10.95 5.94
CA GLU A 40 1.10 -10.71 7.35
C GLU A 40 1.49 -9.24 7.62
N LYS A 41 2.24 -8.63 6.68
CA LYS A 41 2.59 -7.21 6.77
C LYS A 41 1.35 -6.32 6.66
N GLY A 42 0.37 -6.69 5.83
CA GLY A 42 -0.91 -5.99 5.71
C GLY A 42 -1.74 -6.01 7.01
N PHE A 43 -1.84 -7.16 7.69
CA PHE A 43 -2.51 -7.23 8.98
C PHE A 43 -1.77 -6.49 10.10
N ARG A 44 -0.43 -6.46 10.06
CA ARG A 44 0.37 -5.64 10.98
C ARG A 44 0.08 -4.15 10.80
N PHE A 45 -0.12 -3.70 9.56
CA PHE A 45 -0.47 -2.32 9.24
C PHE A 45 -1.84 -1.92 9.82
N LEU A 46 -2.83 -2.82 9.81
CA LEU A 46 -4.13 -2.59 10.45
C LEU A 46 -4.04 -2.41 11.97
N LYS A 47 -3.06 -3.07 12.60
CA LYS A 47 -2.78 -2.96 14.04
C LYS A 47 -1.83 -1.80 14.39
N ASP A 48 -1.30 -1.11 13.39
CA ASP A 48 -0.38 0.01 13.59
C ASP A 48 -1.16 1.24 14.13
N LYS A 49 -0.59 1.92 15.13
CA LYS A 49 -1.17 3.13 15.77
C LYS A 49 -1.48 4.25 14.77
N SER A 50 -0.89 4.17 13.57
CA SER A 50 -1.09 5.11 12.48
C SER A 50 -2.55 5.27 12.03
N PHE A 51 -3.43 4.29 12.28
CA PHE A 51 -4.86 4.37 11.96
C PHE A 51 -5.75 4.80 13.12
N ARG A 52 -5.19 5.02 14.32
CA ARG A 52 -5.95 5.39 15.55
C ARG A 52 -7.14 4.47 15.89
N VAL A 53 -7.22 3.28 15.29
CA VAL A 53 -8.29 2.29 15.54
C VAL A 53 -8.31 1.87 17.01
N ALA A 54 -7.14 1.80 17.65
CA ALA A 54 -7.02 1.53 19.07
C ALA A 54 -7.71 2.57 19.97
N GLU A 55 -8.01 3.77 19.45
CA GLU A 55 -8.70 4.84 20.18
C GLU A 55 -10.23 4.75 20.04
N VAL A 56 -10.74 3.86 19.18
CA VAL A 56 -12.18 3.65 19.01
C VAL A 56 -12.67 2.64 20.05
N TYR A 57 -13.24 3.13 21.16
CA TYR A 57 -13.84 2.29 22.18
C TYR A 57 -15.17 1.67 21.68
N LEU A 58 -15.09 0.44 21.17
CA LEU A 58 -16.24 -0.36 20.78
C LEU A 58 -16.64 -1.30 21.92
N LYS A 59 -17.81 -1.06 22.51
CA LYS A 59 -18.33 -1.86 23.64
C LYS A 59 -19.19 -3.07 23.21
N LYS A 60 -19.68 -3.09 21.98
CA LYS A 60 -20.58 -4.13 21.45
C LYS A 60 -19.88 -4.94 20.36
N GLU A 61 -20.07 -6.25 20.38
CA GLU A 61 -19.45 -7.19 19.43
C GLU A 61 -19.80 -6.85 17.97
N GLU A 62 -21.05 -6.51 17.67
CA GLU A 62 -21.47 -6.20 16.29
C GLU A 62 -20.70 -5.01 15.70
N ARG A 63 -20.34 -4.04 16.54
CA ARG A 63 -19.57 -2.87 16.09
C ARG A 63 -18.11 -3.23 15.80
N ILE A 64 -17.55 -4.18 16.55
CA ILE A 64 -16.17 -4.67 16.36
C ILE A 64 -16.07 -5.42 15.03
N GLU A 65 -17.07 -6.25 14.72
CA GLU A 65 -17.16 -6.97 13.45
C GLU A 65 -17.28 -6.00 12.26
N ALA A 66 -18.19 -5.03 12.35
CA ALA A 66 -18.37 -4.03 11.31
C ALA A 66 -17.09 -3.21 11.08
N LEU A 67 -16.43 -2.75 12.15
CA LEU A 67 -15.16 -2.02 12.03
C LEU A 67 -14.06 -2.90 11.42
N SER A 68 -13.98 -4.16 11.82
CA SER A 68 -13.01 -5.12 11.26
C SER A 68 -13.21 -5.32 9.76
N MET A 69 -14.45 -5.43 9.29
CA MET A 69 -14.76 -5.53 7.87
C MET A 69 -14.31 -4.27 7.10
N ILE A 70 -14.63 -3.08 7.61
CA ILE A 70 -14.20 -1.80 6.99
C ILE A 70 -12.68 -1.69 6.92
N MET A 71 -11.99 -2.14 7.97
CA MET A 71 -10.53 -2.15 8.01
C MET A 71 -9.93 -3.11 6.96
N VAL A 72 -10.48 -4.31 6.81
CA VAL A 72 -10.03 -5.27 5.78
C VAL A 72 -10.27 -4.72 4.36
N LEU A 73 -11.44 -4.11 4.12
CA LEU A 73 -11.74 -3.44 2.85
C LEU A 73 -10.77 -2.29 2.57
N SER A 74 -10.46 -1.49 3.60
CA SER A 74 -9.47 -0.43 3.48
C SER A 74 -8.10 -1.01 3.12
N LEU A 75 -7.67 -2.10 3.78
CA LEU A 75 -6.40 -2.76 3.47
C LEU A 75 -6.33 -3.27 2.02
N LEU A 76 -7.44 -3.78 1.48
CA LEU A 76 -7.52 -4.18 0.08
C LEU A 76 -7.30 -2.98 -0.85
N ILE A 77 -8.00 -1.86 -0.61
CA ILE A 77 -7.83 -0.63 -1.39
C ILE A 77 -6.39 -0.12 -1.30
N TYR A 78 -5.80 -0.13 -0.10
CA TYR A 78 -4.40 0.24 0.12
C TYR A 78 -3.44 -0.64 -0.69
N SER A 79 -3.68 -1.95 -0.72
CA SER A 79 -2.82 -2.90 -1.44
C SER A 79 -2.91 -2.72 -2.95
N ILE A 80 -4.12 -2.48 -3.47
CA ILE A 80 -4.33 -2.20 -4.90
C ILE A 80 -3.64 -0.89 -5.30
N ALA A 81 -3.84 0.19 -4.54
CA ALA A 81 -3.21 1.48 -4.84
C ALA A 81 -1.68 1.42 -4.76
N GLU A 82 -1.11 0.69 -3.77
CA GLU A 82 0.33 0.46 -3.68
C GLU A 82 0.85 -0.31 -4.91
N TRP A 83 0.13 -1.36 -5.33
CA TRP A 83 0.47 -2.12 -6.53
C TRP A 83 0.42 -1.26 -7.79
N MET A 84 -0.62 -0.44 -7.97
CA MET A 84 -0.78 0.44 -9.12
C MET A 84 0.37 1.44 -9.25
N ILE A 85 0.75 2.11 -8.15
CA ILE A 85 1.87 3.07 -8.16
C ILE A 85 3.17 2.35 -8.53
N ARG A 86 3.46 1.21 -7.89
CA ARG A 86 4.69 0.45 -8.16
C ARG A 86 4.75 -0.04 -9.59
N LYS A 87 3.62 -0.48 -10.15
CA LYS A 87 3.52 -0.90 -11.55
C LYS A 87 3.84 0.27 -12.48
N ARG A 88 3.19 1.42 -12.29
CA ARG A 88 3.42 2.61 -13.11
C ARG A 88 4.84 3.15 -13.00
N LEU A 89 5.42 3.19 -11.81
CA LEU A 89 6.83 3.58 -11.60
C LEU A 89 7.81 2.68 -12.36
N LYS A 90 7.53 1.37 -12.42
CA LYS A 90 8.33 0.44 -13.21
C LYS A 90 8.16 0.66 -14.72
N GLU A 91 6.92 0.87 -15.17
CA GLU A 91 6.60 1.10 -16.59
C GLU A 91 7.16 2.43 -17.11
N SER A 92 7.13 3.50 -16.32
CA SER A 92 7.68 4.81 -16.70
C SER A 92 9.19 4.95 -16.44
N GLY A 93 9.81 3.99 -15.73
CA GLY A 93 11.20 4.09 -15.30
C GLY A 93 11.46 5.15 -14.23
N GLU A 94 10.40 5.76 -13.69
CA GLU A 94 10.50 6.83 -12.70
C GLU A 94 10.71 6.29 -11.28
N THR A 95 11.22 7.16 -10.41
CA THR A 95 11.37 6.89 -8.97
C THR A 95 10.73 7.98 -8.13
N VAL A 96 10.35 7.63 -6.91
CA VAL A 96 9.99 8.56 -5.83
C VAL A 96 11.00 8.45 -4.68
N LEU A 97 11.15 9.49 -3.87
CA LEU A 97 12.08 9.44 -2.74
C LEU A 97 11.47 8.64 -1.59
N ASN A 98 12.25 7.76 -0.96
CA ASN A 98 11.86 7.04 0.25
C ASN A 98 12.05 7.90 1.53
N GLN A 99 11.77 7.33 2.71
CA GLN A 99 11.94 7.98 4.02
C GLN A 99 13.36 8.52 4.29
N LEU A 100 14.37 7.94 3.66
CA LEU A 100 15.77 8.30 3.78
C LEU A 100 16.25 9.19 2.63
N GLY A 101 15.33 9.70 1.79
CA GLY A 101 15.66 10.53 0.64
C GLY A 101 16.29 9.78 -0.54
N LYS A 102 16.24 8.44 -0.57
CA LYS A 102 16.79 7.64 -1.67
C LYS A 102 15.71 7.34 -2.72
N PRO A 103 16.03 7.36 -4.03
CA PRO A 103 15.08 7.01 -5.07
C PRO A 103 14.66 5.53 -4.95
N THR A 104 13.36 5.27 -5.06
CA THR A 104 12.77 3.93 -5.04
C THR A 104 11.61 3.80 -6.03
N GLN A 105 11.50 2.62 -6.63
CA GLN A 105 10.34 2.20 -7.44
C GLN A 105 9.34 1.35 -6.64
N CYS A 106 9.68 1.05 -5.38
CA CYS A 106 8.88 0.23 -4.48
C CYS A 106 8.42 1.04 -3.25
N PRO A 107 7.79 2.22 -3.39
CA PRO A 107 7.28 2.96 -2.24
C PRO A 107 6.15 2.21 -1.55
N THR A 108 5.92 2.49 -0.27
CA THR A 108 4.71 2.06 0.43
C THR A 108 3.63 3.13 0.29
N LEU A 109 2.36 2.74 0.19
CA LEU A 109 1.28 3.73 0.09
C LEU A 109 1.18 4.61 1.35
N LYS A 110 1.53 4.05 2.52
CA LYS A 110 1.68 4.81 3.77
C LYS A 110 2.65 5.99 3.61
N TRP A 111 3.80 5.75 2.98
CA TRP A 111 4.80 6.79 2.75
C TRP A 111 4.32 7.83 1.75
N ILE A 112 3.67 7.38 0.68
CA ILE A 112 3.01 8.27 -0.27
C ILE A 112 2.02 9.18 0.46
N PHE A 113 1.09 8.65 1.26
CA PHE A 113 0.15 9.49 2.02
C PHE A 113 0.81 10.41 3.04
N GLN A 114 1.94 10.03 3.64
CA GLN A 114 2.69 10.95 4.51
C GLN A 114 3.18 12.19 3.76
N LYS A 115 3.62 12.05 2.50
CA LYS A 115 3.98 13.21 1.66
C LYS A 115 2.80 14.13 1.39
N PHE A 116 1.56 13.62 1.43
CA PHE A 116 0.35 14.38 1.16
C PHE A 116 -0.28 14.99 2.42
N ARG A 117 0.19 14.67 3.64
CA ARG A 117 -0.37 15.20 4.89
C ARG A 117 -0.24 16.72 5.06
N ASN A 118 0.73 17.34 4.39
CA ASN A 118 0.99 18.78 4.49
C ASN A 118 0.47 19.55 3.26
N ILE A 119 -0.44 18.95 2.49
CA ILE A 119 -1.13 19.68 1.42
C ILE A 119 -2.17 20.58 2.08
N ASN A 120 -2.03 21.88 1.84
CA ASN A 120 -2.95 22.89 2.38
C ASN A 120 -4.00 23.21 1.31
N GLU A 121 -5.27 23.03 1.64
CA GLU A 121 -6.38 23.52 0.82
C GLU A 121 -6.66 24.97 1.22
N ALA A 122 -6.50 25.92 0.29
CA ALA A 122 -6.95 27.28 0.49
C ALA A 122 -8.40 27.39 0.03
N ILE A 123 -9.26 27.82 0.95
CA ILE A 123 -10.63 28.19 0.63
C ILE A 123 -10.64 29.70 0.45
N ILE A 124 -10.77 30.15 -0.80
CA ILE A 124 -10.86 31.57 -1.15
C ILE A 124 -12.32 31.87 -1.44
N GLU A 125 -12.95 32.65 -0.57
CA GLU A 125 -14.31 33.15 -0.80
C GLU A 125 -14.23 34.50 -1.52
N LEU A 126 -14.62 34.52 -2.79
CA LEU A 126 -14.66 35.73 -3.61
C LEU A 126 -16.08 35.94 -4.14
N LYS A 127 -16.71 37.05 -3.75
CA LYS A 127 -18.03 37.49 -4.25
C LYS A 127 -19.12 36.41 -4.19
N GLY A 128 -19.20 35.67 -3.08
CA GLY A 128 -20.20 34.60 -2.88
C GLY A 128 -19.93 33.30 -3.64
N SER A 129 -18.78 33.19 -4.32
CA SER A 129 -18.29 31.95 -4.91
C SER A 129 -17.15 31.40 -4.05
N VAL A 130 -17.31 30.16 -3.56
CA VAL A 130 -16.27 29.45 -2.80
C VAL A 130 -15.34 28.77 -3.81
N HIS A 131 -14.15 29.35 -4.02
CA HIS A 131 -13.09 28.69 -4.78
C HIS A 131 -12.22 27.90 -3.81
N ARG A 132 -12.15 26.59 -4.02
CA ARG A 132 -11.25 25.70 -3.29
C ARG A 132 -10.07 25.44 -4.20
N GLU A 133 -8.88 25.88 -3.80
CA GLU A 133 -7.67 25.67 -4.57
C GLU A 133 -6.62 25.04 -3.67
N VAL A 134 -6.00 23.97 -4.15
CA VAL A 134 -4.93 23.29 -3.42
C VAL A 134 -3.65 24.08 -3.63
N ILE A 135 -3.22 24.81 -2.59
CA ILE A 135 -2.00 25.62 -2.65
C ILE A 135 -0.80 24.81 -2.14
N ASN A 136 0.39 25.13 -2.65
CA ASN A 136 1.67 24.57 -2.21
C ASN A 136 1.89 23.07 -2.55
N LEU A 137 1.41 22.61 -3.71
CA LEU A 137 1.80 21.31 -4.27
C LEU A 137 3.25 21.33 -4.75
N ASN A 138 4.09 20.48 -4.17
CA ASN A 138 5.48 20.33 -4.58
C ASN A 138 5.59 19.47 -5.86
N GLU A 139 6.68 19.62 -6.62
CA GLU A 139 6.89 18.89 -7.90
C GLU A 139 6.77 17.36 -7.72
N GLU A 140 7.26 16.83 -6.61
CA GLU A 140 7.16 15.40 -6.28
C GLU A 140 5.69 14.98 -6.03
N GLN A 141 4.87 15.83 -5.41
CA GLN A 141 3.44 15.54 -5.18
C GLN A 141 2.67 15.56 -6.50
N ILE A 142 2.92 16.54 -7.37
CA ILE A 142 2.32 16.61 -8.71
C ILE A 142 2.68 15.33 -9.49
N LYS A 143 3.94 14.93 -9.47
CA LYS A 143 4.39 13.68 -10.11
C LYS A 143 3.62 12.47 -9.58
N ILE A 144 3.46 12.36 -8.26
CA ILE A 144 2.70 11.28 -7.65
C ILE A 144 1.21 11.33 -8.07
N ILE A 145 0.59 12.51 -8.13
CA ILE A 145 -0.81 12.67 -8.58
C ILE A 145 -0.97 12.17 -10.03
N LYS A 146 -0.05 12.54 -10.92
CA LYS A 146 -0.03 12.03 -12.31
C LYS A 146 0.11 10.51 -12.35
N LEU A 147 0.93 9.94 -11.47
CA LEU A 147 1.09 8.49 -11.33
C LEU A 147 -0.16 7.80 -10.80
N PHE A 148 -1.07 8.46 -10.09
CA PHE A 148 -2.40 7.91 -9.74
C PHE A 148 -3.41 8.03 -10.90
N GLY A 149 -3.21 8.97 -11.79
CA GLY A 149 -3.91 9.12 -13.07
C GLY A 149 -4.94 10.25 -13.08
N LEU A 150 -5.61 10.41 -14.23
CA LEU A 150 -6.48 11.56 -14.55
C LEU A 150 -7.60 11.80 -13.55
N GLY A 151 -8.12 10.76 -12.89
CA GLY A 151 -9.15 10.90 -11.87
C GLY A 151 -8.64 11.65 -10.64
N CYS A 152 -7.40 11.40 -10.21
CA CYS A 152 -6.78 12.11 -9.10
C CYS A 152 -6.33 13.51 -9.50
N GLU A 153 -5.85 13.72 -10.74
CA GLU A 153 -5.51 15.06 -11.22
C GLU A 153 -6.70 16.03 -11.12
N LYS A 154 -7.89 15.60 -11.52
CA LYS A 154 -9.11 16.42 -11.42
C LYS A 154 -9.49 16.78 -9.98
N CYS A 155 -9.12 15.97 -9.00
CA CYS A 155 -9.43 16.23 -7.59
C CYS A 155 -8.46 17.24 -6.94
N TYR A 156 -7.26 17.44 -7.50
CA TYR A 156 -6.20 18.25 -6.87
C TYR A 156 -5.76 19.46 -7.69
N ILE A 157 -5.94 19.44 -9.01
CA ILE A 157 -5.44 20.45 -9.97
C ILE A 157 -6.63 21.04 -10.79
N GLY A 158 -7.86 20.75 -10.37
CA GLY A 158 -9.10 21.16 -11.04
C GLY A 158 -9.59 22.54 -10.61
#